data_AF-A0A843HTC0-F1
#
_entry.id   AF-A0A843HTC0-F1
#
_cell.length_a   1.000
_cell.length_b   1.000
_cell.length_c   1.000
_cell.angle_alpha   90.00
_cell.angle_beta   90.00
_cell.angle_gamma   90.00
#
_symmetry.space_group_name_H-M   'P 1'
#
loop_
_entity.id
_entity.type
_entity.pdbx_description
1 polymer ?
#
loop_
_entity_poly.entity_id
_entity_poly.type
_entity_poly.pdbx_seq_one_letter_code
_entity_poly.pdbx_strand_id
1 'polypeptide(L)'
;MDNKDLERITSSIKETLGEEGYAKVSDSIGELITGNTLNLDELKNKEEQISKLKETNQQLIVANGNLLKQVPMGKDEPTKDEDAKPQKINLRDAFDKNGMFKH
;
A
#
# COMPACT_ATOMS: atom_id res chain seq x y z
N MET A 1 -11.31 16.16 -8.75
CA MET A 1 -12.10 16.99 -9.68
C MET A 1 -11.97 18.40 -9.18
N ASP A 2 -11.56 19.34 -10.02
CA ASP A 2 -11.34 20.70 -9.54
C ASP A 2 -12.69 21.42 -9.37
N ASN A 3 -12.82 22.33 -8.41
CA ASN A 3 -14.11 23.00 -8.12
C ASN A 3 -14.68 23.72 -9.35
N LYS A 4 -13.81 24.22 -10.23
CA LYS A 4 -14.18 24.88 -11.48
C LYS A 4 -14.86 23.94 -12.48
N ASP A 5 -14.46 22.68 -12.53
CA ASP A 5 -15.08 21.70 -13.43
C ASP A 5 -16.49 21.33 -12.96
N LEU A 6 -16.66 21.24 -11.65
CA LEU A 6 -17.94 20.99 -10.99
C LEU A 6 -18.93 22.12 -11.22
N GLU A 7 -18.51 23.37 -11.05
CA GLU A 7 -19.31 24.56 -11.37
C GLU A 7 -19.70 24.61 -12.85
N ARG A 8 -18.78 24.25 -13.75
CA ARG A 8 -19.06 24.24 -15.19
C ARG A 8 -20.12 23.20 -15.56
N ILE A 9 -20.02 22.00 -15.00
CA ILE A 9 -20.97 20.91 -15.26
C ILE A 9 -22.34 21.24 -14.66
N THR A 10 -22.39 21.70 -13.40
CA THR A 10 -23.65 22.07 -12.75
C THR A 10 -24.33 23.24 -13.46
N SER A 11 -23.57 24.23 -13.94
CA SER A 11 -24.09 25.34 -14.75
C SER A 11 -24.65 24.85 -16.09
N SER A 12 -23.96 23.94 -16.78
CA SER A 12 -24.44 23.37 -18.05
C SER A 12 -25.72 22.54 -17.85
N ILE A 13 -25.81 21.77 -16.76
CA ILE A 13 -27.02 21.03 -16.39
C ILE A 13 -28.17 21.99 -16.10
N LYS A 14 -27.92 23.07 -15.35
CA LYS A 14 -28.91 24.11 -15.07
C LYS A 14 -29.43 24.78 -16.34
N GLU A 15 -28.53 25.10 -17.27
CA GLU A 15 -28.88 25.71 -18.55
C GLU A 15 -29.73 24.78 -19.42
N THR A 16 -29.46 23.47 -19.38
CA THR A 16 -30.21 22.45 -20.14
C THR A 16 -31.60 22.17 -19.57
N LEU A 17 -31.72 22.10 -18.24
CA LEU A 17 -32.96 21.75 -17.55
C LEU A 17 -33.86 22.97 -17.26
N GLY A 18 -33.30 24.17 -17.34
CA GLY A 18 -33.93 25.40 -16.85
C GLY A 18 -33.99 25.46 -15.32
N GLU A 19 -34.29 26.64 -14.77
CA GLU A 19 -34.32 26.88 -13.32
C GLU A 19 -35.25 25.92 -12.56
N GLU A 20 -36.48 25.72 -13.04
CA GLU A 20 -37.45 24.83 -12.39
C GLU A 20 -37.05 23.36 -12.43
N GLY A 21 -36.49 22.89 -13.55
CA GLY A 21 -36.03 21.52 -13.70
C GLY A 21 -34.81 21.25 -12.83
N TYR A 22 -33.87 22.19 -12.81
CA TYR A 22 -32.67 22.14 -11.99
C TYR A 22 -32.98 22.15 -10.50
N ALA A 23 -33.89 23.03 -10.05
CA ALA A 23 -34.28 23.11 -8.64
C ALA A 23 -34.78 21.75 -8.11
N LYS A 24 -35.52 20.99 -8.92
CA LYS A 24 -36.05 19.67 -8.55
C LYS A 24 -34.99 18.58 -8.40
N VAL A 25 -33.81 18.73 -9.03
CA VAL A 25 -32.77 17.70 -9.06
C VAL A 25 -31.46 18.13 -8.38
N SER A 26 -31.32 19.40 -8.05
CA SER A 26 -30.07 19.99 -7.52
C SER A 26 -29.61 19.34 -6.22
N ASP A 27 -30.54 19.05 -5.31
CA ASP A 27 -30.24 18.34 -4.05
C ASP A 27 -29.70 16.93 -4.32
N SER A 28 -30.35 16.16 -5.21
CA SER A 28 -29.88 14.83 -5.60
C SER A 28 -28.52 14.86 -6.29
N ILE A 29 -28.23 15.89 -7.09
CA ILE A 29 -26.90 16.10 -7.68
C ILE A 29 -25.87 16.35 -6.56
N GLY A 30 -26.20 17.18 -5.57
CA GLY A 30 -25.36 17.43 -4.40
C GLY A 30 -25.05 16.17 -3.59
N GLU A 31 -26.07 15.33 -3.37
CA GLU A 31 -25.91 14.02 -2.71
C GLU A 31 -24.97 13.10 -3.50
N LEU A 32 -25.14 13.01 -4.82
CA LEU A 32 -24.28 12.19 -5.68
C LEU A 32 -22.82 12.68 -5.68
N ILE A 33 -22.60 13.99 -5.72
CA ILE A 33 -21.24 14.56 -5.66
C ILE A 33 -20.58 14.25 -4.31
N THR A 34 -21.32 14.45 -3.22
CA THR A 34 -20.83 14.18 -1.87
C THR A 34 -20.54 12.70 -1.69
N GLY A 35 -21.46 11.82 -2.08
CA GLY A 35 -21.30 10.37 -2.02
C GLY A 35 -20.10 9.89 -2.85
N ASN A 36 -19.92 10.40 -4.06
CA ASN A 36 -18.76 10.05 -4.88
C ASN A 36 -17.44 10.52 -4.25
N THR A 37 -17.42 11.69 -3.62
CA THR A 37 -16.22 12.19 -2.94
C THR A 37 -15.84 11.30 -1.77
N LEU A 38 -16.81 10.93 -0.92
CA LEU A 38 -16.60 10.00 0.20
C LEU A 38 -16.11 8.64 -0.29
N ASN A 39 -16.73 8.07 -1.33
CA ASN A 39 -16.32 6.80 -1.91
C ASN A 39 -14.88 6.85 -2.45
N LEU A 40 -14.47 7.98 -3.04
CA LEU A 40 -13.13 8.15 -3.60
C LEU A 40 -12.08 8.23 -2.50
N ASP A 41 -12.38 8.88 -1.37
CA ASP A 41 -11.51 8.91 -0.21
C ASP A 41 -11.42 7.54 0.48
N GLU A 42 -12.53 6.81 0.59
CA GLU A 42 -12.52 5.42 1.05
C GLU A 42 -11.68 4.52 0.15
N LEU A 43 -11.76 4.71 -1.16
CA LEU A 43 -10.99 3.93 -2.13
C LEU A 43 -9.49 4.18 -1.99
N LYS A 44 -9.07 5.44 -1.85
CA LYS A 44 -7.67 5.80 -1.56
C LYS A 44 -7.17 5.17 -0.27
N ASN A 45 -7.96 5.24 0.80
CA ASN A 45 -7.60 4.62 2.08
C ASN A 45 -7.45 3.09 1.95
N LYS A 46 -8.33 2.43 1.20
CA LYS A 46 -8.24 0.99 0.93
C LYS A 46 -7.01 0.65 0.09
N GLU A 47 -6.67 1.46 -0.92
CA GLU A 47 -5.44 1.27 -1.71
C GLU A 47 -4.18 1.39 -0.85
N GLU A 48 -4.12 2.37 0.05
CA GLU A 48 -2.99 2.52 0.97
C GLU A 48 -2.85 1.31 1.90
N GLN A 49 -3.97 0.80 2.44
CA GLN A 49 -3.98 -0.41 3.26
C GLN A 49 -3.52 -1.65 2.48
N ILE A 50 -3.98 -1.81 1.23
CA ILE A 50 -3.55 -2.90 0.35
C ILE A 50 -2.04 -2.82 0.09
N SER A 51 -1.51 -1.62 -0.14
CA SER A 51 -0.07 -1.42 -0.34
C SER A 51 0.73 -1.85 0.90
N LYS A 52 0.33 -1.41 2.09
CA LYS A 52 0.96 -1.81 3.37
C LYS A 52 0.89 -3.31 3.61
N LEU A 53 -0.25 -3.94 3.33
CA LEU A 53 -0.41 -5.39 3.47
C LEU A 53 0.47 -6.17 2.49
N LYS A 54 0.62 -5.70 1.25
CA LYS A 54 1.53 -6.31 0.27
C LYS A 54 2.98 -6.22 0.73
N GLU A 55 3.41 -5.07 1.22
CA GLU A 55 4.76 -4.88 1.76
C GLU A 55 5.00 -5.79 2.97
N THR A 56 4.06 -5.83 3.92
CA THR A 56 4.13 -6.69 5.10
C THR A 56 4.22 -8.17 4.70
N ASN A 57 3.41 -8.61 3.74
CA ASN A 57 3.43 -9.98 3.25
C ASN A 57 4.79 -10.32 2.62
N GLN A 58 5.33 -9.43 1.79
CA GLN A 58 6.66 -9.61 1.21
C GLN A 58 7.75 -9.76 2.29
N GLN A 59 7.70 -8.93 3.34
CA GLN A 59 8.62 -9.03 4.47
C GLN A 59 8.48 -10.37 5.21
N LEU A 60 7.26 -10.85 5.42
CA LEU A 60 7.00 -12.15 6.04
C LEU A 60 7.48 -13.32 5.17
N ILE A 61 7.30 -13.26 3.86
CA ILE A 61 7.82 -14.26 2.92
C ILE A 61 9.34 -14.34 3.04
N VAL A 62 10.03 -13.19 3.05
CA VAL A 62 11.49 -13.14 3.20
C VAL A 62 11.93 -13.66 4.57
N ALA A 63 11.27 -13.22 5.65
CA ALA A 63 11.57 -13.66 7.00
C ALA A 63 11.40 -15.18 7.15
N ASN A 64 10.28 -15.73 6.67
CA ASN A 64 10.01 -17.16 6.70
C ASN A 64 10.99 -17.93 5.81
N GLY A 65 11.32 -17.44 4.61
CA GLY A 65 12.33 -18.04 3.76
C GLY A 65 13.70 -18.11 4.44
N ASN A 66 14.08 -17.08 5.18
CA ASN A 66 15.33 -17.06 5.96
C ASN A 66 15.27 -18.04 7.14
N LEU A 67 14.15 -18.12 7.87
CA LEU A 67 13.97 -19.07 8.96
C LEU A 67 14.01 -20.52 8.48
N LEU A 68 13.37 -20.83 7.34
CA LEU A 68 13.41 -22.16 6.74
C LEU A 68 14.81 -22.59 6.32
N LYS A 69 15.67 -21.66 5.89
CA LYS A 69 17.10 -21.96 5.65
C LYS A 69 17.88 -22.26 6.93
N GLN A 70 17.43 -21.74 8.08
CA GLN A 70 18.06 -21.96 9.38
C GLN A 70 17.61 -23.26 10.06
N VAL A 71 16.44 -23.78 9.68
CA VAL A 71 15.93 -25.06 10.19
C VAL A 71 16.34 -26.16 9.20
N PRO A 72 17.17 -27.14 9.59
CA PRO A 72 17.50 -28.26 8.72
C PRO A 72 16.25 -29.09 8.45
N MET A 73 15.63 -28.85 7.29
CA MET A 73 14.48 -29.60 6.80
C MET A 73 14.97 -30.92 6.21
N GLY A 74 14.93 -31.99 7.02
CA GLY A 74 15.21 -33.35 6.55
C GLY A 74 16.69 -33.74 6.62
N LYS A 75 16.92 -35.00 6.98
CA LYS A 75 18.23 -35.64 6.96
C LYS A 75 18.63 -35.87 5.51
N ASP A 76 19.37 -34.95 4.92
CA ASP A 76 20.20 -35.29 3.77
C ASP A 76 21.66 -35.20 4.18
N GLU A 77 22.37 -36.28 3.89
CA GLU A 77 23.79 -36.48 4.14
C GLU A 77 24.61 -35.28 3.65
N PRO A 78 25.72 -34.94 4.33
CA PRO A 78 26.53 -33.80 3.93
C PRO A 78 27.16 -34.09 2.58
N THR A 79 26.66 -33.46 1.51
CA THR A 79 27.50 -33.16 0.36
C THR A 79 28.61 -32.26 0.87
N LYS A 80 29.79 -32.84 1.03
CA LYS A 80 31.04 -32.11 1.23
C LYS A 80 31.30 -31.27 -0.02
N ASP A 81 30.79 -30.05 -0.03
CA ASP A 81 31.47 -28.99 -0.76
C ASP A 81 32.68 -28.59 0.09
N GLU A 82 33.84 -29.08 -0.34
CA GLU A 82 35.13 -28.60 0.13
C GLU A 82 35.26 -27.11 -0.23
N ASP A 83 35.72 -26.32 0.74
CA ASP A 83 36.14 -24.91 0.63
C ASP A 83 35.09 -23.79 0.52
N ALA A 84 34.29 -23.63 1.58
CA ALA A 84 34.09 -22.31 2.18
C ALA A 84 33.72 -22.46 3.66
N LYS A 85 34.63 -22.11 4.59
CA LYS A 85 34.26 -21.99 6.00
C LYS A 85 33.11 -20.98 6.11
N PRO A 86 31.94 -21.33 6.67
CA PRO A 86 30.90 -20.34 6.92
C PRO A 86 31.46 -19.35 7.95
N GLN A 87 31.74 -18.12 7.52
CA GLN A 87 32.05 -17.05 8.45
C GLN A 87 30.80 -16.83 9.30
N LYS A 88 30.90 -17.15 10.59
CA LYS A 88 29.87 -16.80 11.57
C LYS A 88 29.71 -15.28 11.54
N ILE A 89 28.59 -14.81 11.00
CA ILE A 89 28.22 -13.40 11.07
C ILE A 89 27.89 -13.12 12.54
N ASN A 90 28.81 -12.50 13.27
CA ASN A 90 28.50 -12.01 14.60
C ASN A 90 27.68 -10.73 14.46
N LEU A 91 26.49 -10.68 15.08
CA LEU A 91 25.67 -9.47 15.11
C LEU A 91 26.44 -8.25 15.62
N ARG A 92 27.45 -8.44 16.48
CA ARG A 92 28.33 -7.38 16.98
C ARG A 92 29.13 -6.66 15.88
N ASP A 93 29.37 -7.31 14.75
CA ASP A 93 30.16 -6.71 13.66
C ASP A 93 29.32 -5.75 12.80
N ALA A 94 28.00 -5.91 12.83
CA ALA A 94 27.03 -5.06 12.14
C ALA A 94 26.83 -3.67 12.79
N PHE A 95 27.28 -3.49 14.03
CA PHE A 95 27.12 -2.24 14.78
C PHE A 95 28.46 -1.53 15.00
N ASP A 96 28.44 -0.19 15.00
CA ASP A 96 29.56 0.65 15.39
C ASP A 96 29.71 0.74 16.92
N LYS A 97 30.74 1.46 17.39
CA LYS A 97 31.01 1.63 18.83
C LYS A 97 29.89 2.36 19.59
N ASN A 98 28.97 3.00 18.86
CA ASN A 98 27.83 3.74 19.38
C ASN A 98 26.52 2.93 19.23
N GLY A 99 26.58 1.69 18.72
CA GLY A 99 25.42 0.82 18.55
C GLY A 99 24.58 1.09 17.30
N MET A 100 25.08 1.87 16.34
CA MET A 100 24.39 2.14 15.08
C MET A 100 24.82 1.17 13.98
N PHE A 101 23.92 0.85 13.05
CA PHE A 101 24.25 0.03 11.88
C PHE A 101 25.30 0.74 11.02
N LYS A 102 26.39 0.04 10.69
CA LYS A 102 27.38 0.56 9.75
C LYS A 102 26.78 0.53 8.34
N HIS A 103 26.76 1.69 7.67
CA HIS A 103 26.39 1.81 6.25
C HIS A 103 27.48 1.28 5.33
#